data_AF-A0A957J052-F1
#
_entry.id   AF-A0A957J052-F1
#
_cell.length_a   1.000
_cell.length_b   1.000
_cell.length_c   1.000
_cell.angle_alpha   90.00
_cell.angle_beta   90.00
_cell.angle_gamma   90.00
#
_symmetry.space_group_name_H-M   'P 1'
#
loop_
_entity.id
_entity.type
_entity.pdbx_description
1 polymer ?
#
loop_
_entity_poly.entity_id
_entity_poly.type
_entity_poly.pdbx_seq_one_letter_code
_entity_poly.pdbx_strand_id
1 'polypeptide(L)'
;MTRFWTLIKQDLLVAYRNWYVAAILLTLGIMLALVWLLPDEFNVAPAELVADVSEGQVIQTTLLTLGADPAQFYADRAALETELRARKSGVGILVEGRPDDLRYTFITQGRFAAENLNLLAAVLDGVAAHAA
;
A
#
# COMPACT_ATOMS: atom_id res chain seq x y z
N MET A 1 26.40 40.91 10.54
CA MET A 1 26.51 39.44 10.71
C MET A 1 26.92 39.02 12.12
N THR A 2 27.87 39.69 12.77
CA THR A 2 28.27 39.37 14.16
C THR A 2 27.12 39.45 15.17
N ARG A 3 26.28 40.49 15.11
CA ARG A 3 25.09 40.63 15.97
C ARG A 3 24.09 39.49 15.84
N PHE A 4 23.87 38.99 14.62
CA PHE A 4 22.94 37.88 14.37
C PHE A 4 23.42 36.59 15.03
N TRP A 5 24.71 36.28 14.91
CA TRP A 5 25.32 35.13 15.59
C TRP A 5 25.31 35.26 17.11
N THR A 6 25.44 36.47 17.65
CA THR A 6 25.34 36.70 19.10
C THR A 6 23.92 36.46 19.61
N LEU A 7 22.90 36.90 18.87
CA LEU A 7 21.50 36.64 19.22
C LEU A 7 21.19 35.14 19.21
N ILE A 8 21.60 34.42 18.17
CA ILE A 8 21.43 32.95 18.09
C ILE A 8 22.10 32.25 19.29
N LYS A 9 23.32 32.67 19.67
CA LYS A 9 24.01 32.08 20.83
C LYS A 9 23.28 32.34 22.14
N GLN A 10 22.70 33.52 22.32
CA GLN A 10 21.92 33.85 23.52
C GLN A 10 20.63 33.05 23.59
N ASP A 11 19.90 32.95 22.47
CA ASP A 11 18.69 32.14 22.39
C ASP A 11 18.98 30.66 22.63
N LEU A 12 20.06 30.13 22.06
CA LEU A 12 20.48 28.75 22.29
C LEU A 12 20.85 28.49 23.76
N LEU A 13 21.52 29.45 24.41
CA LEU A 13 21.91 29.35 25.81
C LEU A 13 20.69 29.40 26.75
N VAL A 14 19.69 30.24 26.43
CA VAL A 14 18.42 30.29 27.16
C VAL A 14 17.61 29.00 26.95
N ALA A 15 17.54 28.50 25.70
CA ALA A 15 16.85 27.26 25.37
C ALA A 15 17.50 26.04 26.03
N TYR A 16 18.83 26.00 26.10
CA TYR A 16 19.58 24.96 26.81
C TYR A 16 19.29 24.99 28.32
N ARG A 17 19.30 26.18 28.93
CA ARG A 17 19.03 26.34 30.37
C ARG A 17 17.60 25.90 30.75
N ASN A 18 16.64 26.08 29.86
CA ASN A 18 15.24 25.73 30.10
C ASN A 18 14.87 24.29 29.67
N TRP A 19 15.87 23.44 29.40
CA TRP A 19 15.69 22.03 28.99
C TRP A 19 14.88 21.82 27.70
N TYR A 20 14.45 22.87 27.01
CA TYR A 20 13.70 22.76 25.75
C TYR A 20 14.52 22.03 24.69
N VAL A 21 15.83 22.26 24.64
CA VAL A 21 16.72 21.53 23.73
C VAL A 21 16.68 20.02 24.02
N ALA A 22 16.72 19.63 25.30
CA ALA A 22 16.65 18.22 25.68
C ALA A 22 15.28 17.61 25.38
N ALA A 23 14.18 18.35 25.59
CA ALA A 23 12.82 17.89 25.26
C ALA A 23 12.63 17.70 23.74
N ILE A 24 13.18 18.61 22.93
CA ILE A 24 13.16 18.50 21.46
C ILE A 24 13.97 17.27 21.03
N LEU A 25 15.19 17.09 21.57
CA LEU A 25 16.03 15.93 21.24
C LEU A 25 15.39 14.61 21.67
N LEU A 26 14.72 14.58 22.84
CA LEU A 26 13.98 13.41 23.30
C LEU A 26 12.81 13.09 22.37
N THR A 27 12.00 14.10 22.01
CA THR A 27 10.87 13.93 21.09
C THR A 27 11.34 13.44 19.73
N LEU A 28 12.41 14.04 19.19
CA LEU A 28 13.03 13.61 17.94
C LEU A 28 13.54 12.16 18.04
N GLY A 29 14.18 11.81 19.15
CA GLY A 29 14.65 10.45 19.41
C GLY A 29 13.50 9.44 19.46
N ILE A 30 12.38 9.79 20.09
CA ILE A 30 11.16 8.96 20.11
C ILE A 30 10.60 8.81 18.69
N MET A 31 10.51 9.90 17.90
CA MET A 31 10.04 9.83 16.52
C MET A 31 10.94 8.93 15.66
N LEU A 32 12.26 9.07 15.76
CA LEU A 32 13.21 8.23 15.04
C LEU A 32 13.11 6.76 15.49
N ALA A 33 12.99 6.52 16.80
CA ALA A 33 12.78 5.18 17.33
C ALA A 33 11.48 4.58 16.81
N LEU A 34 10.38 5.33 16.80
CA LEU A 34 9.10 4.88 16.23
C LEU A 34 9.20 4.58 14.74
N VAL A 35 9.92 5.40 13.95
CA VAL A 35 10.16 5.13 12.53
C VAL A 35 10.96 3.85 12.34
N TRP A 36 11.96 3.59 13.20
CA TRP A 36 12.79 2.39 13.11
C TRP A 36 12.09 1.13 13.65
N LEU A 37 11.17 1.30 14.61
CA LEU A 37 10.40 0.23 15.22
C LEU A 37 9.10 -0.07 14.46
N LEU A 38 8.65 0.84 13.57
CA LEU A 38 7.48 0.61 12.75
C LEU A 38 7.79 -0.55 11.79
N PRO A 39 7.02 -1.65 11.83
CA PRO A 39 7.18 -2.71 10.84
C PRO A 39 6.85 -2.17 9.44
N ASP A 40 7.61 -2.61 8.43
CA ASP A 40 7.38 -2.33 7.00
C ASP A 40 5.92 -2.65 6.55
N GLU A 41 5.21 -3.45 7.35
CA GLU A 41 3.82 -3.88 7.18
C GLU A 41 2.80 -2.73 7.16
N PHE A 42 3.16 -1.55 7.71
CA PHE A 42 2.31 -0.36 7.71
C PHE A 42 2.42 0.51 6.45
N ASN A 43 3.14 0.08 5.41
CA ASN A 43 3.08 0.74 4.11
C ASN A 43 1.77 0.34 3.41
N VAL A 44 0.70 1.05 3.80
CA VAL A 44 -0.70 0.83 3.41
C VAL A 44 -0.96 1.31 1.99
N ALA A 45 -0.43 0.56 1.04
CA ALA A 45 -1.12 0.32 -0.21
C ALA A 45 -0.76 -1.11 -0.59
N PRO A 46 -1.63 -2.11 -0.30
CA PRO A 46 -1.50 -3.37 -0.99
C PRO A 46 -1.48 -3.01 -2.47
N ALA A 47 -0.36 -3.27 -3.13
CA ALA A 47 -0.38 -3.27 -4.57
C ALA A 47 -1.23 -4.47 -4.97
N GLU A 48 -2.48 -4.17 -5.28
CA GLU A 48 -3.39 -5.12 -5.89
C GLU A 48 -2.91 -5.31 -7.33
N LEU A 49 -2.53 -6.54 -7.64
CA LEU A 49 -2.12 -6.95 -8.96
C LEU A 49 -3.19 -7.90 -9.48
N VAL A 50 -3.62 -7.74 -10.73
CA VAL A 50 -4.73 -8.50 -11.29
C VAL A 50 -4.27 -9.24 -12.53
N ALA A 51 -4.56 -10.54 -12.63
CA ALA A 51 -4.52 -11.27 -13.88
C ALA A 51 -5.94 -11.72 -14.22
N ASP A 52 -6.51 -11.11 -15.26
CA ASP A 52 -7.83 -11.49 -15.77
C ASP A 52 -7.66 -12.40 -16.98
N VAL A 53 -7.84 -13.70 -16.75
CA VAL A 53 -7.83 -14.74 -17.78
C VAL A 53 -9.25 -15.24 -18.07
N SER A 54 -10.28 -14.53 -17.58
CA SER A 54 -11.67 -14.85 -17.88
C SER A 54 -12.02 -14.58 -19.35
N GLU A 55 -13.05 -15.26 -19.84
CA GLU A 55 -13.56 -15.04 -21.19
C GLU A 55 -14.06 -13.60 -21.34
N GLY A 56 -13.41 -12.82 -22.21
CA GLY A 56 -13.76 -11.43 -22.44
C GLY A 56 -13.10 -10.42 -21.49
N GLN A 57 -12.28 -10.86 -20.52
CA GLN A 57 -11.56 -9.99 -19.59
C GLN A 57 -12.47 -8.96 -18.93
N VAL A 58 -13.63 -9.44 -18.45
CA VAL A 58 -14.76 -8.59 -18.02
C VAL A 58 -14.35 -7.71 -16.84
N ILE A 59 -13.56 -8.23 -15.91
CA ILE A 59 -13.11 -7.48 -14.74
C ILE A 59 -12.06 -6.45 -15.14
N GLN A 60 -11.06 -6.85 -15.93
CA GLN A 60 -10.02 -5.92 -16.38
C GLN A 60 -10.61 -4.76 -17.18
N THR A 61 -11.49 -5.06 -18.14
CA THR A 61 -12.13 -4.01 -18.96
C THR A 61 -12.95 -3.05 -18.11
N THR A 62 -13.73 -3.57 -17.15
CA THR A 62 -14.55 -2.74 -16.26
C THR A 62 -13.71 -1.91 -15.29
N LEU A 63 -12.64 -2.46 -14.72
CA LEU A 63 -11.76 -1.70 -13.83
C LEU A 63 -11.02 -0.60 -14.60
N LEU A 64 -10.58 -0.86 -15.83
CA LEU A 64 -9.94 0.15 -16.69
C LEU A 64 -10.90 1.29 -17.05
N THR A 65 -12.19 1.01 -17.30
CA THR A 65 -13.19 2.07 -17.57
C THR A 65 -13.48 2.91 -16.33
N LEU A 66 -13.35 2.32 -15.13
CA LEU A 66 -13.46 3.01 -13.85
C LEU A 66 -12.17 3.78 -13.46
N GLY A 67 -11.12 3.72 -14.28
CA GLY A 67 -9.88 4.47 -14.10
C GLY A 67 -8.78 3.75 -13.33
N ALA A 68 -8.83 2.41 -13.24
CA ALA A 68 -7.72 1.61 -12.71
C ALA A 68 -6.45 1.78 -13.54
N ASP A 69 -5.29 1.69 -12.87
CA ASP A 69 -3.99 1.81 -13.53
C ASP A 69 -3.70 0.57 -14.39
N PRO A 70 -3.47 0.71 -15.71
CA PRO A 70 -3.09 -0.40 -16.58
C PRO A 70 -1.87 -1.19 -16.11
N ALA A 71 -0.96 -0.56 -15.35
CA ALA A 71 0.24 -1.21 -14.83
C ALA A 71 -0.04 -2.28 -13.76
N GLN A 72 -1.27 -2.35 -13.25
CA GLN A 72 -1.68 -3.35 -12.25
C GLN A 72 -2.17 -4.66 -12.89
N PHE A 73 -2.34 -4.69 -14.23
CA PHE A 73 -2.85 -5.85 -14.94
C PHE A 73 -1.74 -6.68 -15.59
N TYR A 74 -1.79 -7.99 -15.36
CA TYR A 74 -0.82 -8.96 -15.85
C TYR A 74 -1.51 -9.95 -16.79
N ALA A 75 -0.77 -10.38 -17.81
CA ALA A 75 -1.32 -11.21 -18.89
C ALA A 75 -1.75 -12.61 -18.42
N ASP A 76 -1.06 -13.16 -17.42
CA ASP A 76 -1.31 -14.51 -16.93
C ASP A 76 -0.92 -14.65 -15.45
N ARG A 77 -1.29 -15.81 -14.90
CA ARG A 77 -0.96 -16.20 -13.54
C ARG A 77 0.54 -16.19 -13.26
N ALA A 78 1.38 -16.61 -14.20
CA ALA A 78 2.82 -16.73 -13.97
C ALA A 78 3.48 -15.35 -13.87
N ALA A 79 3.08 -14.40 -14.71
CA ALA A 79 3.50 -13.01 -14.66
C ALA A 79 3.05 -12.35 -13.35
N LEU A 80 1.80 -12.56 -12.95
CA LEU A 80 1.25 -12.10 -11.67
C LEU A 80 2.05 -12.63 -10.48
N GLU A 81 2.29 -13.94 -10.42
CA GLU A 81 3.03 -14.57 -9.33
C GLU A 81 4.49 -14.10 -9.28
N THR A 82 5.11 -13.89 -10.44
CA THR A 82 6.50 -13.41 -10.54
C THR A 82 6.63 -12.02 -9.95
N GLU A 83 5.75 -11.10 -10.34
CA GLU A 83 5.74 -9.75 -9.79
C GLU A 83 5.40 -9.75 -8.29
N LEU A 84 4.39 -10.52 -7.88
CA LEU A 84 3.96 -10.59 -6.51
C LEU A 84 5.10 -11.06 -5.59
N ARG A 85 5.88 -12.07 -6.02
CA ARG A 85 7.06 -12.56 -5.30
C ARG A 85 8.19 -11.54 -5.20
N ALA A 86 8.28 -10.59 -6.13
CA ALA A 86 9.26 -9.51 -6.07
C ALA A 86 8.90 -8.46 -5.00
N ARG A 87 7.66 -8.44 -4.51
CA ARG A 87 7.16 -7.50 -3.51
C ARG A 87 7.25 -8.08 -2.10
N LYS A 88 7.53 -7.21 -1.12
CA LYS A 88 7.52 -7.58 0.31
C LYS A 88 6.12 -7.89 0.84
N SER A 89 5.11 -7.22 0.29
CA SER A 89 3.70 -7.43 0.59
C SER A 89 2.84 -7.10 -0.63
N GLY A 90 1.73 -7.82 -0.80
CA GLY A 90 0.79 -7.57 -1.90
C GLY A 90 -0.29 -8.65 -2.03
N VAL A 91 -1.34 -8.32 -2.76
CA VAL A 91 -2.43 -9.25 -3.09
C VAL A 91 -2.51 -9.36 -4.62
N GLY A 92 -2.27 -10.56 -5.12
CA GLY A 92 -2.56 -10.94 -6.49
C GLY A 92 -3.99 -11.49 -6.59
N ILE A 93 -4.73 -11.05 -7.58
CA ILE A 93 -6.10 -11.47 -7.89
C ILE A 93 -6.05 -12.18 -9.25
N LEU A 94 -6.30 -13.48 -9.26
CA LEU A 94 -6.49 -14.24 -10.48
C LEU A 94 -7.99 -14.39 -10.72
N VAL A 95 -8.45 -13.91 -11.87
CA VAL A 95 -9.85 -14.01 -12.30
C VAL A 95 -9.94 -15.03 -13.44
N GLU A 96 -10.73 -16.07 -13.24
CA GLU A 96 -10.90 -17.20 -14.16
C GLU A 96 -12.38 -17.49 -14.42
N GLY A 97 -12.70 -18.08 -15.56
CA GLY A 97 -14.05 -18.56 -15.86
C GLY A 97 -14.78 -17.75 -16.92
N ARG A 98 -16.11 -17.84 -16.91
CA ARG A 98 -17.01 -17.16 -17.86
C ARG A 98 -17.66 -15.95 -17.18
N PRO A 99 -18.18 -14.97 -17.93
CA PRO A 99 -18.88 -13.82 -17.37
C PRO A 99 -19.97 -14.19 -16.33
N ASP A 100 -20.66 -15.31 -16.54
CA ASP A 100 -21.74 -15.80 -15.67
C ASP A 100 -21.27 -16.73 -14.51
N ASP A 101 -20.00 -17.16 -14.50
CA ASP A 101 -19.39 -18.03 -13.46
C ASP A 101 -17.91 -17.64 -13.29
N LEU A 102 -17.69 -16.42 -12.77
CA LEU A 102 -16.35 -15.93 -12.45
C LEU A 102 -15.85 -16.55 -11.16
N ARG A 103 -14.56 -16.89 -11.15
CA ARG A 103 -13.85 -17.45 -9.99
C ARG A 103 -12.66 -16.57 -9.67
N TYR A 104 -12.55 -16.22 -8.39
CA TYR A 104 -11.48 -15.39 -7.86
C TYR A 104 -10.54 -16.24 -7.02
N THR A 105 -9.25 -16.21 -7.36
CA THR A 105 -8.19 -16.79 -6.53
C THR A 105 -7.29 -15.68 -6.03
N PHE A 106 -7.23 -15.53 -4.70
CA PHE A 106 -6.33 -14.57 -4.06
C PHE A 106 -4.99 -15.23 -3.75
N ILE A 107 -3.92 -14.65 -4.27
CA ILE A 107 -2.54 -15.05 -4.00
C ILE A 107 -1.91 -13.93 -3.17
N THR A 108 -1.52 -14.22 -1.93
CA THR A 108 -1.02 -13.18 -1.02
C THR A 108 0.46 -13.35 -0.71
N GLN A 109 1.20 -12.25 -0.70
CA GLN A 109 2.54 -12.18 -0.09
C GLN A 109 2.46 -11.32 1.18
N GLY A 110 2.81 -11.88 2.33
CA GLY A 110 2.64 -11.24 3.64
C GLY A 110 1.39 -11.72 4.40
N ARG A 111 1.03 -10.99 5.46
CA ARG A 111 -0.11 -11.33 6.31
C ARG A 111 -1.29 -10.43 5.97
N PHE A 112 -2.37 -11.03 5.48
CA PHE A 112 -3.64 -10.35 5.26
C PHE A 112 -4.72 -11.00 6.13
N ALA A 113 -5.56 -10.18 6.74
CA ALA A 113 -6.73 -10.65 7.47
C ALA A 113 -7.73 -11.26 6.47
N ALA A 114 -8.38 -12.36 6.84
CA ALA A 114 -9.36 -13.03 5.98
C ALA A 114 -10.55 -12.12 5.67
N GLU A 115 -10.91 -11.24 6.62
CA GLU A 115 -11.94 -10.22 6.46
C GLU A 115 -11.63 -9.27 5.30
N ASN A 116 -10.36 -8.89 5.11
CA ASN A 116 -9.96 -7.99 4.03
C ASN A 116 -10.08 -8.68 2.66
N LEU A 117 -9.73 -9.97 2.59
CA LEU A 117 -9.89 -10.76 1.36
C LEU A 117 -11.37 -10.97 1.01
N ASN A 118 -12.21 -11.17 2.02
CA ASN A 118 -13.66 -11.29 1.84
C ASN A 118 -14.28 -9.98 1.36
N LEU A 119 -13.85 -8.83 1.89
CA LEU A 119 -14.28 -7.52 1.41
C LEU A 119 -13.85 -7.31 -0.05
N LEU A 120 -12.63 -7.70 -0.40
CA LEU A 120 -12.12 -7.60 -1.77
C LEU A 120 -12.95 -8.49 -2.73
N ALA A 121 -13.27 -9.71 -2.33
CA ALA A 121 -14.16 -10.59 -3.11
C ALA A 121 -15.54 -9.95 -3.35
N ALA A 122 -16.15 -9.39 -2.31
CA ALA A 122 -17.44 -8.72 -2.43
C ALA A 122 -17.41 -7.49 -3.35
N VAL A 123 -16.29 -6.76 -3.38
CA VAL A 123 -16.09 -5.65 -4.33
C VAL A 123 -16.00 -6.17 -5.76
N LEU A 124 -15.24 -7.25 -6.00
CA LEU A 124 -15.13 -7.87 -7.33
C LEU A 124 -16.47 -8.41 -7.84
N ASP A 125 -17.27 -9.02 -6.97
CA ASP A 125 -18.64 -9.44 -7.29
C ASP A 125 -19.51 -8.25 -7.72
N GLY A 126 -19.39 -7.12 -7.00
CA GLY A 126 -20.09 -5.89 -7.34
C GLY A 126 -19.68 -5.30 -8.69
N VAL A 127 -18.39 -5.39 -9.03
CA VAL A 127 -17.84 -4.96 -10.33
C VAL A 127 -18.34 -5.88 -11.45
N ALA A 128 -18.32 -7.21 -11.25
CA ALA A 128 -18.85 -8.17 -12.20
C ALA A 128 -20.33 -7.92 -12.52
N ALA A 129 -21.13 -7.60 -11.49
CA ALA A 129 -22.55 -7.29 -11.65
C ALA A 129 -22.84 -6.00 -12.45
N HIS A 130 -21.90 -5.05 -12.49
CA HIS A 130 -22.02 -3.83 -13.31
C HIS A 130 -21.57 -4.02 -14.75
N ALA A 131 -20.83 -5.10 -15.03
CA ALA A 131 -20.28 -5.39 -16.34
C ALA A 131 -21.22 -6.25 -17.23
N ALA A 132 -22.21 -6.91 -16.61
CA ALA A 132 -23.28 -7.67 -17.26
C ALA A 132 -24.48 -6.77 -17.64
#